data_AF-A0A1M4Z8D5-F1
#
_entry.id   AF-A0A1M4Z8D5-F1
#
_cell.length_a   1.000
_cell.length_b   1.000
_cell.length_c   1.000
_cell.angle_alpha   90.00
_cell.angle_beta   90.00
_cell.angle_gamma   90.00
#
_symmetry.space_group_name_H-M   'P 1'
#
loop_
_entity.id
_entity.type
_entity.pdbx_description
1 polymer ?
#
loop_
_entity_poly.entity_id
_entity_poly.type
_entity_poly.pdbx_seq_one_letter_code
_entity_poly.pdbx_strand_id
1 'polypeptide(L)'
;MAGYIMSLNNINSLTDFINKGVYSTTLKEAKIHKGSKNSYYWGVSQEGTLADYSSMKAGDNIYFFIKRKIYGIGVLKNIYNDCKFNNYPNADEPSIVKYKNIKI
;
A
#
# COMPACT_ATOMS: atom_id res chain seq x y z
N MET A 1 -0.69 -3.79 19.89
CA MET A 1 -1.48 -3.04 18.91
C MET A 1 -0.55 -2.00 18.32
N ALA A 2 -0.17 -2.17 17.05
CA ALA A 2 0.65 -1.20 16.33
C ALA A 2 -0.24 -0.09 15.74
N GLY A 3 0.39 1.01 15.37
CA GLY A 3 -0.28 2.15 14.74
C GLY A 3 0.49 2.57 13.49
N TYR A 4 -0.22 2.69 12.37
CA TYR A 4 0.35 3.04 11.07
C TYR A 4 -0.19 4.39 10.62
N ILE A 5 0.66 5.22 10.01
CA ILE A 5 0.26 6.52 9.47
C ILE A 5 0.17 6.42 7.95
N MET A 6 -1.03 6.65 7.42
CA MET A 6 -1.26 6.77 6.01
C MET A 6 -1.32 8.25 5.61
N SER A 7 -0.30 8.69 4.89
CA SER A 7 -0.27 10.04 4.32
C SER A 7 -1.10 10.12 3.04
N LEU A 8 -1.97 11.12 2.95
CA LEU A 8 -2.79 11.36 1.76
C LEU A 8 -2.51 12.75 1.20
N ASN A 9 -2.63 12.88 -0.11
CA ASN A 9 -2.52 14.15 -0.83
C ASN A 9 -3.88 14.77 -1.17
N ASN A 10 -4.98 14.02 -1.04
CA ASN A 10 -6.32 14.44 -1.42
C ASN A 10 -7.37 14.03 -0.36
N ILE A 11 -8.21 14.98 0.04
CA ILE A 11 -9.31 14.74 0.98
C ILE A 11 -10.39 13.83 0.40
N ASN A 12 -10.59 13.85 -0.93
CA ASN A 12 -11.58 12.99 -1.57
C ASN A 12 -11.20 11.50 -1.43
N SER A 13 -9.90 11.19 -1.44
CA SER A 13 -9.41 9.82 -1.17
C SER A 13 -9.76 9.37 0.24
N LEU A 14 -9.74 10.26 1.23
CA LEU A 14 -10.18 9.94 2.59
C LEU A 14 -11.66 9.56 2.61
N THR A 15 -12.51 10.35 1.97
CA THR A 15 -13.95 10.04 1.85
C THR A 15 -14.18 8.68 1.20
N ASP A 16 -13.46 8.39 0.11
CA ASP A 16 -13.51 7.09 -0.56
C ASP A 16 -13.10 5.93 0.35
N PHE A 17 -12.04 6.10 1.15
CA PHE A 17 -11.55 5.07 2.06
C PHE A 17 -12.51 4.81 3.21
N ILE A 18 -13.16 5.85 3.73
CA ILE A 18 -14.20 5.72 4.76
C ILE A 18 -15.40 4.97 4.18
N ASN A 19 -15.86 5.34 2.98
CA ASN A 19 -17.06 4.76 2.37
C ASN A 19 -16.84 3.33 1.89
N LYS A 20 -15.67 3.00 1.34
CA LYS A 20 -15.34 1.67 0.81
C LYS A 20 -14.74 0.74 1.85
N GLY A 21 -14.20 1.28 2.95
CA GLY A 21 -13.53 0.51 3.99
C GLY A 21 -12.19 -0.11 3.58
N VAL A 22 -11.62 0.32 2.45
CA VAL A 22 -10.34 -0.16 1.91
C VAL A 22 -9.46 1.02 1.53
N TYR A 23 -8.15 0.84 1.62
CA TYR A 23 -7.16 1.84 1.27
C TYR A 23 -5.96 1.19 0.57
N SER A 24 -5.16 2.00 -0.12
CA SER A 24 -3.91 1.54 -0.74
C SER A 24 -2.93 2.69 -0.88
N THR A 25 -1.65 2.35 -1.09
CA THR A 25 -0.59 3.32 -1.35
C THR A 25 -0.17 3.23 -2.80
N THR A 26 -0.05 4.38 -3.46
CA THR A 26 0.58 4.44 -4.78
C THR A 26 2.09 4.26 -4.63
N LEU A 27 2.61 3.11 -5.03
CA LEU A 27 4.04 2.85 -5.08
C LEU A 27 4.64 3.38 -6.39
N LYS A 28 5.86 3.92 -6.31
CA LYS A 28 6.65 4.24 -7.51
C LYS A 28 7.14 2.96 -8.16
N GLU A 29 7.26 2.98 -9.49
CA GLU A 29 7.76 1.85 -10.28
C GLU A 29 9.09 1.29 -9.74
N ALA A 30 9.27 -0.02 -9.93
CA ALA A 30 10.50 -0.72 -9.58
C ALA A 30 11.69 -0.14 -10.37
N LYS A 31 12.88 -0.20 -9.77
CA LYS A 31 14.11 0.28 -10.40
C LYS A 31 14.78 -0.87 -11.15
N ILE A 32 15.52 -0.54 -12.21
CA ILE A 32 16.28 -1.50 -13.01
C ILE A 32 17.73 -1.53 -12.53
N HIS A 33 18.30 -2.72 -12.35
CA HIS A 33 19.73 -2.84 -12.08
C HIS A 33 20.56 -2.33 -13.27
N LYS A 34 21.60 -1.52 -12.99
CA LYS A 34 22.49 -1.02 -14.04
C LYS A 34 23.11 -2.20 -14.81
N GLY A 35 22.95 -2.19 -16.13
CA GLY A 35 23.50 -3.21 -17.03
C GLY A 35 22.62 -4.46 -17.20
N SER A 36 21.45 -4.54 -16.55
CA SER A 36 20.48 -5.63 -16.76
C SER A 36 19.22 -5.11 -17.43
N LYS A 37 18.64 -5.89 -18.35
CA LYS A 37 17.38 -5.54 -19.04
C LYS A 37 16.13 -6.08 -18.31
N ASN A 38 16.28 -7.13 -17.51
CA ASN A 38 15.17 -7.88 -16.89
C ASN A 38 15.40 -8.14 -15.39
N SER A 39 16.14 -7.28 -14.70
CA SER A 39 16.36 -7.41 -13.26
C SER A 39 15.93 -6.11 -12.58
N TYR A 40 14.94 -6.25 -11.71
CA TYR A 40 14.27 -5.15 -11.03
C TYR A 40 14.44 -5.27 -9.52
N TYR A 41 14.39 -4.13 -8.83
CA TYR A 41 14.43 -4.10 -7.38
C TYR A 41 13.59 -2.94 -6.82
N TRP A 42 13.16 -3.10 -5.57
CA TRP A 42 12.49 -2.04 -4.85
C TRP A 42 13.52 -1.05 -4.28
N GLY A 43 13.18 0.24 -4.33
CA GLY A 43 13.94 1.22 -3.55
C GLY A 43 13.60 1.10 -2.07
N VAL A 44 14.47 1.62 -1.21
CA VAL A 44 14.29 1.64 0.26
C VAL A 44 12.91 2.14 0.69
N SER A 45 12.37 3.16 0.02
CA SER A 45 11.03 3.68 0.32
C SER A 45 9.92 2.68 0.03
N GLN A 46 10.01 1.93 -1.08
CA GLN A 46 9.03 0.90 -1.42
C GLN A 46 9.14 -0.31 -0.49
N GLU A 47 10.38 -0.74 -0.20
CA GLU A 47 10.63 -1.82 0.77
C GLU A 47 10.06 -1.48 2.15
N GLY A 48 10.28 -0.26 2.64
CA GLY A 48 9.71 0.20 3.90
C GLY A 48 8.18 0.15 3.90
N THR A 49 7.53 0.63 2.84
CA THR A 49 6.06 0.55 2.72
C THR A 49 5.55 -0.89 2.67
N LEU A 50 6.21 -1.77 1.89
CA LEU A 50 5.83 -3.18 1.82
C LEU A 50 6.05 -3.91 3.16
N ALA A 51 7.11 -3.56 3.89
CA ALA A 51 7.37 -4.07 5.23
C ALA A 51 6.32 -3.58 6.24
N ASP A 52 5.91 -2.31 6.15
CA ASP A 52 4.82 -1.78 6.96
C ASP A 52 3.54 -2.60 6.71
N TYR A 53 3.14 -2.78 5.45
CA TYR A 53 1.99 -3.61 5.10
C TYR A 53 2.15 -5.05 5.60
N SER A 54 3.29 -5.72 5.36
CA SER A 54 3.47 -7.12 5.75
C SER A 54 3.37 -7.35 7.26
N SER A 55 3.71 -6.33 8.05
CA SER A 55 3.60 -6.35 9.51
C SER A 55 2.18 -6.08 10.05
N MET A 56 1.28 -5.53 9.22
CA MET A 56 -0.08 -5.20 9.64
C MET A 56 -0.89 -6.46 9.97
N LYS A 57 -1.68 -6.38 11.04
CA LYS A 57 -2.65 -7.41 11.45
C LYS A 57 -3.97 -6.78 11.88
N ALA A 58 -5.03 -7.58 11.88
CA ALA A 58 -6.31 -7.16 12.44
C ALA A 58 -6.17 -6.66 13.88
N GLY A 59 -6.89 -5.57 14.17
CA GLY A 59 -6.83 -4.85 15.44
C GLY A 59 -5.79 -3.74 15.49
N ASP A 60 -4.85 -3.66 14.55
CA ASP A 60 -3.95 -2.50 14.47
C ASP A 60 -4.69 -1.25 13.98
N ASN A 61 -4.18 -0.09 14.39
CA ASN A 61 -4.76 1.21 14.05
C ASN A 61 -4.15 1.78 12.77
N ILE A 62 -4.98 2.39 11.93
CA ILE A 62 -4.55 3.17 10.76
C ILE A 62 -5.00 4.63 10.91
N TYR A 63 -4.05 5.56 10.87
CA TYR A 63 -4.29 6.99 11.03
C TYR A 63 -4.20 7.70 9.69
N PHE A 64 -5.23 8.47 9.34
CA PHE A 64 -5.27 9.19 8.08
C PHE A 64 -4.71 10.60 8.24
N PHE A 65 -3.53 10.84 7.67
CA PHE A 65 -2.77 12.07 7.81
C PHE A 65 -2.79 12.90 6.53
N ILE A 66 -3.33 14.13 6.61
CA ILE A 66 -3.42 15.08 5.49
C ILE A 66 -3.15 16.48 6.04
N LYS A 67 -2.55 17.38 5.26
CA LYS A 67 -2.38 18.80 5.65
C LYS A 67 -1.88 18.98 7.11
N ARG A 68 -0.93 18.13 7.52
CA ARG A 68 -0.30 18.12 8.85
C ARG A 68 -1.26 17.83 10.03
N LYS A 69 -2.38 17.13 9.78
CA LYS A 69 -3.35 16.73 10.82
C LYS A 69 -3.79 15.29 10.62
N ILE A 70 -4.18 14.64 11.71
CA ILE A 70 -4.88 13.35 11.68
C ILE A 70 -6.38 13.65 11.57
N TYR A 71 -7.01 13.13 10.52
CA TYR A 71 -8.43 13.36 10.24
C TYR A 71 -9.34 12.24 10.76
N GLY A 72 -8.75 11.11 11.15
CA GLY A 72 -9.48 9.97 11.68
C GLY A 72 -8.58 8.77 11.91
N ILE A 73 -9.15 7.78 12.58
CA ILE A 73 -8.54 6.49 12.88
C ILE A 73 -9.47 5.39 12.36
N GLY A 74 -8.90 4.43 11.65
CA GLY A 74 -9.52 3.14 11.35
C GLY A 74 -8.88 2.03 12.17
N VAL A 75 -9.58 0.89 12.26
CA VAL A 75 -9.05 -0.35 12.84
C VAL A 75 -9.04 -1.40 11.75
N LEU A 76 -7.90 -2.02 11.52
CA LEU A 76 -7.76 -3.07 10.52
C LEU A 76 -8.61 -4.28 10.91
N LYS A 77 -9.36 -4.81 9.94
CA LYS A 77 -10.16 -6.01 10.09
C LYS A 77 -9.76 -7.02 9.04
N ASN A 78 -9.77 -8.29 9.42
CA ASN A 78 -9.59 -9.34 8.44
C ASN A 78 -10.78 -9.37 7.48
N ILE A 79 -10.47 -9.49 6.21
CA ILE A 79 -11.41 -9.87 5.17
C ILE A 79 -10.95 -11.26 4.72
N TYR A 80 -11.75 -12.29 4.94
CA TYR A 80 -11.28 -13.68 4.86
C TYR A 80 -10.19 -14.01 5.89
N ASN A 81 -8.96 -14.30 5.46
CA ASN A 81 -7.86 -14.80 6.29
C ASN A 81 -6.83 -13.73 6.68
N ASP A 82 -6.86 -12.54 6.08
CA ASP A 82 -5.90 -11.46 6.35
C ASP A 82 -6.56 -10.07 6.22
N CYS A 83 -5.87 -9.00 6.59
CA CYS A 83 -6.32 -7.61 6.46
C CYS A 83 -5.57 -6.83 5.36
N LYS A 84 -4.72 -7.51 4.60
CA LYS A 84 -3.85 -6.94 3.56
C LYS A 84 -3.83 -7.87 2.36
N PHE A 85 -3.90 -7.29 1.17
CA PHE A 85 -4.01 -8.03 -0.07
C PHE A 85 -3.26 -7.32 -1.18
N ASN A 86 -2.67 -8.10 -2.08
CA ASN A 86 -2.21 -7.59 -3.36
C ASN A 86 -3.44 -7.22 -4.22
N ASN A 87 -3.45 -6.01 -4.78
CA ASN A 87 -4.54 -5.54 -5.63
C ASN A 87 -4.52 -6.18 -7.04
N TYR A 88 -3.44 -6.86 -7.41
CA TYR A 88 -3.33 -7.74 -8.56
C TYR A 88 -2.23 -8.79 -8.30
N PRO A 89 -2.18 -9.92 -9.03
CA PRO A 89 -1.15 -10.93 -8.81
C PRO A 89 0.26 -10.36 -8.91
N ASN A 90 1.12 -10.70 -7.94
CA ASN A 90 2.53 -10.29 -7.86
C ASN A 90 2.76 -8.77 -7.71
N ALA A 91 1.79 -8.03 -7.17
CA ALA A 91 1.93 -6.57 -6.94
C ALA A 91 3.06 -6.19 -5.96
N ASP A 92 3.49 -7.12 -5.13
CA ASP A 92 4.59 -7.00 -4.17
C ASP A 92 5.96 -7.37 -4.77
N GLU A 93 6.01 -7.97 -5.96
CA GLU A 93 7.26 -8.28 -6.65
C GLU A 93 7.80 -7.06 -7.39
N PRO A 94 9.12 -6.78 -7.32
CA PRO A 94 9.72 -5.70 -8.08
C PRO A 94 9.62 -6.03 -9.57
N SER A 95 8.67 -5.40 -10.25
CA SER A 95 8.43 -5.60 -11.67
C SER A 95 7.82 -4.34 -12.29
N ILE A 96 8.02 -4.14 -13.60
CA ILE A 96 7.37 -3.07 -14.35
C ILE A 96 6.28 -3.71 -15.19
N VAL A 97 5.06 -3.71 -14.66
CA VAL A 97 3.89 -4.30 -15.32
C VAL A 97 2.99 -3.18 -15.84
N LYS A 98 2.66 -3.24 -17.14
CA LYS A 98 1.59 -2.39 -17.68
C LYS A 98 0.25 -2.98 -17.30
N TYR A 99 -0.66 -2.16 -16.80
CA TYR A 99 -2.00 -2.60 -16.38
C TYR A 99 -2.73 -3.48 -17.40
N LYS A 100 -2.60 -3.16 -18.70
CA LYS A 100 -3.18 -3.94 -19.81
C LYS A 100 -2.71 -5.39 -19.90
N ASN A 101 -1.57 -5.73 -19.28
CA ASN A 101 -0.95 -7.04 -19.35
C ASN A 101 -1.21 -7.90 -18.10
N ILE A 102 -1.91 -7.36 -17.11
CA ILE A 102 -2.28 -8.09 -15.90
C ILE A 102 -3.43 -9.04 -16.25
N LYS A 103 -3.20 -10.35 -16.10
CA LYS A 103 -4.27 -11.36 -16.19
C LYS A 103 -4.95 -11.45 -14.81
N ILE A 104 -6.26 -11.24 -14.80
CA ILE A 104 -7.13 -11.38 -13.62
C ILE A 104 -7.63 -12.81 -13.55
#